data_AF-A0AAJ2WJ60-F1
#
_entry.id   AF-A0AAJ2WJ60-F1
#
_cell.length_a   1.000
_cell.length_b   1.000
_cell.length_c   1.000
_cell.angle_alpha   90.00
_cell.angle_beta   90.00
_cell.angle_gamma   90.00
#
_symmetry.space_group_name_H-M   'P 1'
#
loop_
_entity.id
_entity.type
_entity.pdbx_description
1 polymer ?
#
loop_
_entity_poly.entity_id
_entity_poly.type
_entity_poly.pdbx_seq_one_letter_code
_entity_poly.pdbx_strand_id
1 'polypeptide(L)'
;MNGQGDAVIGWTEDELAAAVEAYRGMEERLASGSDIGKAKVYRELATRFGRSVKAWEYRMQNISHVLDQAGEPWLPGLRPAANVGTKVELQLAKLLAISGDGTTAVAGPTKDLLQRTARDVEGAGEFATADEADERRRVLAAIIQRRGQPSFRKSLLAAYGSRCAMTGCDVADALEAAHIRPYSGQSSNMVSNGLLLRADVHTLFDLYLISVDPASLRMCLAPELRRSSYGELEGKALAIPASVGQTANPDCLAWHHSQCSWV
;
A
#
# COMPACT_ATOMS: atom_id res chain seq x y z
N MET A 1 -11.20 42.88 21.08
CA MET A 1 -10.42 41.89 21.86
C MET A 1 -10.24 40.68 20.96
N ASN A 2 -9.05 40.55 20.39
CA ASN A 2 -8.65 39.42 19.55
C ASN A 2 -8.56 38.17 20.41
N GLY A 3 -9.25 37.12 19.99
CA GLY A 3 -9.04 35.74 20.45
C GLY A 3 -8.88 34.86 19.23
N GLN A 4 -7.74 34.98 18.55
CA GLN A 4 -7.29 34.00 17.56
C GLN A 4 -7.09 32.68 18.30
N GLY A 5 -8.04 31.75 18.11
CA GLY A 5 -7.85 30.36 18.52
C GLY A 5 -6.88 29.73 17.54
N ASP A 6 -5.65 29.51 18.01
CA ASP A 6 -4.61 28.79 17.28
C ASP A 6 -5.20 27.50 16.67
N ALA A 7 -5.26 27.45 15.35
CA ALA A 7 -5.60 26.25 14.62
C ALA A 7 -4.47 25.24 14.89
N VAL A 8 -4.72 24.25 15.74
CA VAL A 8 -3.77 23.16 15.99
C VAL A 8 -3.53 22.44 14.65
N ILE A 9 -2.35 22.69 14.07
CA ILE A 9 -1.88 22.20 12.77
C ILE A 9 -1.54 20.71 12.92
N GLY A 10 -2.56 19.85 13.04
CA GLY A 10 -2.39 18.40 13.10
C GLY A 10 -3.12 17.74 14.26
N TRP A 11 -3.33 16.42 14.14
CA TRP A 11 -3.93 15.58 15.19
C TRP A 11 -2.87 15.18 16.21
N THR A 12 -3.17 15.31 17.51
CA THR A 12 -2.25 14.90 18.58
C THR A 12 -2.32 13.40 18.81
N GLU A 13 -1.34 12.84 19.50
CA GLU A 13 -1.33 11.42 19.88
C GLU A 13 -2.54 11.05 20.76
N ASP A 14 -2.89 11.90 21.73
CA ASP A 14 -4.07 11.73 22.59
C ASP A 14 -5.38 11.75 21.80
N GLU A 15 -5.50 12.63 20.79
CA GLU A 15 -6.69 12.68 19.95
C GLU A 15 -6.82 11.42 19.07
N LEU A 16 -5.70 10.90 18.54
CA LEU A 16 -5.70 9.67 17.75
C LEU A 16 -6.00 8.44 18.62
N ALA A 17 -5.43 8.37 19.83
CA ALA A 17 -5.71 7.31 20.79
C ALA A 17 -7.19 7.30 21.18
N ALA A 18 -7.77 8.46 21.49
CA ALA A 18 -9.19 8.59 21.79
C ALA A 18 -10.09 8.23 20.60
N ALA A 19 -9.67 8.53 19.37
CA ALA A 19 -10.39 8.11 18.18
C ALA A 19 -10.46 6.58 18.07
N VAL A 20 -9.32 5.91 18.27
CA VAL A 20 -9.20 4.45 18.20
C VAL A 20 -9.98 3.76 19.33
N GLU A 21 -9.85 4.24 20.57
CA GLU A 21 -10.61 3.74 21.72
C GLU A 21 -12.13 3.83 21.47
N ALA A 22 -12.60 4.99 21.00
CA ALA A 22 -14.00 5.18 20.67
C ALA A 22 -14.47 4.28 19.52
N TYR A 23 -13.61 4.02 18.52
CA TYR A 23 -13.89 3.09 17.43
C TYR A 23 -14.04 1.65 17.95
N ARG A 24 -13.11 1.17 18.78
CA ARG A 24 -13.18 -0.17 19.40
C ARG A 24 -14.42 -0.33 20.29
N GLY A 25 -14.76 0.67 21.09
CA GLY A 25 -15.99 0.64 21.88
C GLY A 25 -17.27 0.60 21.04
N MET A 26 -17.24 1.15 19.82
CA MET A 26 -18.34 1.02 18.85
C MET A 26 -18.41 -0.39 18.23
N GLU A 27 -17.27 -1.05 17.99
CA GLU A 27 -17.20 -2.45 17.54
C GLU A 27 -17.78 -3.41 18.59
N GLU A 28 -17.44 -3.22 19.86
CA GLU A 28 -17.99 -4.03 20.96
C GLU A 28 -19.52 -3.93 21.04
N ARG A 29 -20.07 -2.72 20.89
CA ARG A 29 -21.53 -2.50 20.87
C ARG A 29 -22.19 -3.18 19.68
N LEU A 30 -21.55 -3.14 18.51
CA LEU A 30 -22.04 -3.84 17.33
C LEU A 30 -22.03 -5.35 17.55
N ALA A 31 -20.96 -5.89 18.13
CA ALA A 31 -20.82 -7.31 18.44
C ALA A 31 -21.86 -7.77 19.49
N SER A 32 -22.24 -6.91 20.44
CA SER A 32 -23.29 -7.17 21.42
C SER A 32 -24.72 -6.89 20.90
N GLY A 33 -24.88 -6.55 19.62
CA GLY A 33 -26.18 -6.22 19.02
C GLY A 33 -26.82 -4.92 19.53
N SER A 34 -26.05 -4.08 20.22
CA SER A 34 -26.47 -2.80 20.75
C SER A 34 -26.33 -1.69 19.70
N ASP A 35 -27.10 -0.59 19.85
CA ASP A 35 -26.93 0.58 18.98
C ASP A 35 -25.52 1.18 19.15
N ILE A 36 -24.84 1.40 18.02
CA ILE A 36 -23.48 1.95 17.98
C ILE A 36 -23.47 3.39 18.52
N GLY A 37 -24.54 4.16 18.27
CA GLY A 37 -24.69 5.51 18.81
C GLY A 37 -23.68 6.53 18.29
N LYS A 38 -23.24 6.41 17.02
CA LYS A 38 -22.16 7.22 16.39
C LYS A 38 -22.26 8.72 16.67
N ALA A 39 -23.46 9.29 16.49
CA ALA A 39 -23.70 10.72 16.68
C ALA A 39 -23.48 11.20 18.13
N LYS A 40 -23.64 10.31 19.12
CA LYS A 40 -23.32 10.61 20.52
C LYS A 40 -21.80 10.60 20.73
N VAL A 41 -21.12 9.55 20.23
CA VAL A 41 -19.65 9.41 20.31
C VAL A 41 -18.93 10.63 19.71
N TYR A 42 -19.34 11.09 18.53
CA TYR A 42 -18.69 12.24 17.88
C TYR A 42 -18.89 13.55 18.64
N ARG A 43 -20.05 13.72 19.30
CA ARG A 43 -20.32 14.89 20.15
C ARG A 43 -19.46 14.88 21.41
N GLU A 44 -19.32 13.72 22.06
CA GLU A 44 -18.50 13.58 23.26
C GLU A 44 -17.01 13.86 22.97
N LEU A 45 -16.48 13.33 21.87
CA LEU A 45 -15.10 13.62 21.43
C LEU A 45 -14.90 15.09 21.05
N ALA A 46 -15.88 15.69 20.36
CA ALA A 46 -15.86 17.12 20.04
C ALA A 46 -15.82 18.00 21.30
N THR A 47 -16.63 17.68 22.31
CA THR A 47 -16.64 18.39 23.60
C THR A 47 -15.32 18.22 24.35
N ARG A 48 -14.73 17.03 24.32
CA ARG A 48 -13.49 16.73 25.06
C ARG A 48 -12.25 17.39 24.47
N PHE A 49 -12.14 17.47 23.14
CA PHE A 49 -10.90 17.89 22.46
C PHE A 49 -11.04 19.19 21.66
N GLY A 50 -12.23 19.81 21.62
CA GLY A 50 -12.45 21.11 20.97
C GLY A 50 -12.48 21.09 19.44
N ARG A 51 -12.43 19.91 18.80
CA ARG A 51 -12.65 19.76 17.35
C ARG A 51 -14.13 19.65 16.98
N SER A 52 -14.45 19.93 15.72
CA SER A 52 -15.82 19.77 15.23
C SER A 52 -16.25 18.30 15.16
N VAL A 53 -17.55 18.05 15.33
CA VAL A 53 -18.17 16.71 15.18
C VAL A 53 -17.83 16.09 13.83
N LYS A 54 -17.83 16.89 12.75
CA LYS A 54 -17.50 16.44 11.40
C LYS A 54 -16.04 15.99 11.26
N ALA A 55 -15.11 16.63 11.99
CA ALA A 55 -13.71 16.22 11.99
C ALA A 55 -13.54 14.82 12.62
N TRP A 56 -14.29 14.54 13.70
CA TRP A 56 -14.30 13.22 14.33
C TRP A 56 -14.96 12.15 13.47
N GLU A 57 -16.07 12.46 12.80
CA GLU A 57 -16.68 11.55 11.82
C GLU A 57 -15.68 11.18 10.72
N TYR A 58 -14.99 12.17 10.16
CA TYR A 58 -13.98 11.94 9.13
C TYR A 58 -12.80 11.11 9.66
N ARG A 59 -12.39 11.33 10.91
CA ARG A 59 -11.36 10.53 11.57
C ARG A 59 -11.78 9.06 11.73
N MET A 60 -13.05 8.78 12.02
CA MET A 60 -13.55 7.40 12.04
C MET A 60 -13.56 6.74 10.65
N GLN A 61 -13.80 7.51 9.59
CA GLN A 61 -13.68 7.05 8.20
C GLN A 61 -12.22 6.78 7.82
N ASN A 62 -11.27 7.56 8.35
CA ASN A 62 -9.84 7.29 8.19
C ASN A 62 -9.40 6.01 8.93
N ILE A 63 -9.93 5.73 10.12
CA ILE A 63 -9.70 4.46 10.82
C ILE A 63 -10.24 3.28 10.00
N SER A 64 -11.43 3.44 9.43
CA SER A 64 -12.03 2.42 8.55
C SER A 64 -11.19 2.18 7.29
N HIS A 65 -10.49 3.21 6.79
CA HIS A 65 -9.52 3.06 5.71
C HIS A 65 -8.29 2.24 6.10
N VAL A 66 -7.73 2.48 7.28
CA VAL A 66 -6.59 1.69 7.78
C VAL A 66 -6.97 0.22 8.00
N LEU A 67 -8.18 -0.05 8.52
CA LEU A 67 -8.71 -1.41 8.65
C LEU A 67 -8.91 -2.07 7.28
N ASP A 68 -9.48 -1.34 6.31
CA ASP A 68 -9.69 -1.84 4.95
C ASP A 68 -8.37 -2.19 4.25
N GLN A 69 -7.32 -1.38 4.42
CA GLN A 69 -5.97 -1.68 3.91
C GLN A 69 -5.38 -2.94 4.52
N ALA A 70 -5.70 -3.21 5.79
CA ALA A 70 -5.27 -4.42 6.51
C ALA A 70 -6.13 -5.66 6.19
N GLY A 71 -7.17 -5.53 5.37
CA GLY A 71 -8.12 -6.62 5.09
C GLY A 71 -9.09 -6.92 6.23
N GLU A 72 -9.17 -6.04 7.23
CA GLU A 72 -10.08 -6.17 8.37
C GLU A 72 -11.46 -5.56 8.05
N PRO A 73 -12.56 -6.11 8.61
CA PRO A 73 -13.88 -5.51 8.48
C PRO A 73 -13.95 -4.17 9.25
N TRP A 74 -14.83 -3.28 8.80
CA TRP A 74 -15.03 -1.95 9.40
C TRP A 74 -16.51 -1.70 9.72
N LEU A 75 -16.77 -0.73 10.61
CA LEU A 75 -18.10 -0.46 11.14
C LEU A 75 -19.11 0.00 10.05
N PRO A 76 -20.31 -0.62 9.94
CA PRO A 76 -21.30 -0.28 8.92
C PRO A 76 -21.62 1.22 8.86
N GLY A 77 -21.59 1.82 7.67
CA GLY A 77 -21.86 3.24 7.46
C GLY A 77 -20.69 4.18 7.78
N LEU A 78 -19.49 3.67 8.09
CA LEU A 78 -18.25 4.43 8.13
C LEU A 78 -17.38 4.08 6.91
N ARG A 79 -17.76 4.61 5.74
CA ARG A 79 -17.04 4.31 4.49
C ARG A 79 -15.56 4.75 4.61
N PRO A 80 -14.59 3.91 4.23
CA PRO A 80 -13.17 4.25 4.18
C PRO A 80 -12.89 5.57 3.46
N ALA A 81 -12.13 6.46 4.09
CA ALA A 81 -11.65 7.71 3.49
C ALA A 81 -10.11 7.80 3.54
N ALA A 82 -9.47 7.92 2.37
CA ALA A 82 -8.03 7.82 2.20
C ALA A 82 -7.21 9.08 2.56
N ASN A 83 -7.86 10.22 2.83
CA ASN A 83 -7.15 11.46 3.15
C ASN A 83 -6.67 11.48 4.61
N VAL A 84 -5.75 10.58 4.97
CA VAL A 84 -5.22 10.39 6.33
C VAL A 84 -3.85 11.06 6.50
N GLY A 85 -3.01 10.98 5.48
CA GLY A 85 -1.60 11.37 5.51
C GLY A 85 -0.72 10.30 6.15
N THR A 86 0.44 10.02 5.53
CA THR A 86 1.31 8.87 5.83
C THR A 86 1.71 8.77 7.30
N LYS A 87 2.01 9.89 7.95
CA LYS A 87 2.39 9.92 9.38
C LYS A 87 1.25 9.46 10.28
N VAL A 88 0.04 9.96 10.04
CA VAL A 88 -1.14 9.66 10.86
C VAL A 88 -1.64 8.25 10.59
N GLU A 89 -1.53 7.78 9.34
CA GLU A 89 -1.84 6.41 8.94
C GLU A 89 -1.00 5.38 9.70
N LEU A 90 0.32 5.59 9.79
CA LEU A 90 1.23 4.75 10.59
C LEU A 90 0.88 4.77 12.09
N GLN A 91 0.51 5.94 12.63
CA GLN A 91 0.09 6.06 14.03
C GLN A 91 -1.21 5.32 14.30
N LEU A 92 -2.20 5.43 13.41
CA LEU A 92 -3.47 4.71 13.52
C LEU A 92 -3.26 3.19 13.41
N ALA A 93 -2.47 2.73 12.44
CA ALA A 93 -2.16 1.30 12.28
C ALA A 93 -1.53 0.72 13.57
N LYS A 94 -0.56 1.45 14.14
CA LYS A 94 0.08 1.09 15.41
C LYS A 94 -0.93 1.01 16.56
N LEU A 95 -1.79 2.03 16.71
CA LEU A 95 -2.79 2.10 17.79
C LEU A 95 -3.87 1.01 17.65
N LEU A 96 -4.22 0.64 16.42
CA LEU A 96 -5.16 -0.44 16.16
C LEU A 96 -4.56 -1.83 16.40
N ALA A 97 -3.26 -1.91 16.74
CA ALA A 97 -2.47 -3.14 16.82
C ALA A 97 -2.52 -3.96 15.51
N ILE A 98 -2.76 -3.26 14.40
CA ILE A 98 -2.68 -3.82 13.06
C ILE A 98 -1.18 -3.89 12.76
N SER A 99 -0.66 -5.10 12.58
CA SER A 99 0.70 -5.28 12.08
C SER A 99 0.78 -4.55 10.74
N GLY A 100 1.49 -3.43 10.71
CA GLY A 100 1.46 -2.44 9.62
C GLY A 100 1.79 -3.10 8.30
N ASP A 101 0.76 -3.39 7.54
CA ASP A 101 0.86 -4.13 6.29
C ASP A 101 0.09 -3.40 5.19
N GLY A 102 0.57 -2.20 4.82
CA GLY A 102 -0.18 -1.36 3.89
C GLY A 102 0.54 -0.10 3.47
N THR A 103 1.44 -0.18 2.49
CA THR A 103 1.68 0.94 1.57
C THR A 103 2.24 0.46 0.24
N THR A 104 1.40 0.00 -0.68
CA THR A 104 1.76 -0.07 -2.11
C THR A 104 0.51 0.12 -2.97
N ALA A 105 0.28 1.36 -3.41
CA ALA A 105 -0.37 1.66 -4.68
C ALA A 105 -0.16 3.13 -4.99
N VAL A 106 0.85 3.42 -5.80
CA VAL A 106 0.91 4.69 -6.51
C VAL A 106 -0.04 4.60 -7.71
N ALA A 107 -0.94 5.57 -7.83
CA ALA A 107 -1.79 5.74 -9.01
C ALA A 107 -1.04 6.51 -10.12
N GLY A 108 -1.13 6.03 -11.36
CA GLY A 108 -0.70 6.79 -12.56
C GLY A 108 0.82 6.86 -12.78
N PRO A 109 1.29 7.46 -13.90
CA PRO A 109 2.57 7.14 -14.55
C PRO A 109 3.74 7.35 -13.58
N THR A 110 4.20 6.24 -13.02
CA THR A 110 5.16 6.12 -11.93
C THR A 110 6.41 6.97 -12.16
N LYS A 111 6.83 7.11 -13.42
CA LYS A 111 7.98 7.92 -13.84
C LYS A 111 7.84 9.42 -13.51
N ASP A 112 6.66 10.01 -13.75
CA ASP A 112 6.42 11.43 -13.45
C ASP A 112 6.30 11.66 -11.96
N LEU A 113 5.70 10.72 -11.23
CA LEU A 113 5.64 10.80 -9.78
C LEU A 113 7.03 10.68 -9.16
N LEU A 114 7.85 9.74 -9.63
CA LEU A 114 9.24 9.58 -9.19
C LEU A 114 10.06 10.85 -9.44
N GLN A 115 9.89 11.50 -10.60
CA GLN A 115 10.56 12.77 -10.88
C GLN A 115 10.12 13.90 -9.95
N ARG A 116 8.83 13.95 -9.59
CA ARG A 116 8.31 14.94 -8.63
C ARG A 116 8.85 14.66 -7.23
N THR A 117 8.78 13.41 -6.77
CA THR A 117 9.29 13.00 -5.45
C THR A 117 10.80 13.17 -5.33
N ALA A 118 11.57 12.91 -6.38
CA ALA A 118 13.02 13.13 -6.38
C ALA A 118 13.37 14.60 -6.13
N ARG A 119 12.66 15.54 -6.76
CA ARG A 119 12.85 16.98 -6.56
C ARG A 119 12.52 17.42 -5.13
N ASP A 120 11.52 16.80 -4.51
CA ASP A 120 11.14 17.09 -3.13
C ASP A 120 12.17 16.57 -2.13
N VAL A 121 12.82 15.43 -2.43
CA VAL A 121 13.88 14.84 -1.59
C VAL A 121 15.20 15.59 -1.73
N GLU A 122 15.58 16.02 -2.93
CA GLU A 122 16.80 16.82 -3.17
C GLU A 122 16.77 18.19 -2.48
N GLY A 123 15.57 18.73 -2.17
CA GLY A 123 15.38 19.97 -1.42
C GLY A 123 15.56 19.84 0.10
N ALA A 124 15.56 18.62 0.65
CA ALA A 124 15.78 18.36 2.07
C ALA A 124 17.26 18.01 2.30
N GLY A 125 18.04 19.02 2.72
CA GLY A 125 19.50 18.96 2.84
C GLY A 125 20.07 17.82 3.70
N GLU A 126 21.33 17.49 3.36
CA GLU A 126 22.37 16.66 4.00
C GLU A 126 21.96 15.64 5.09
N PHE A 127 22.38 14.40 4.84
CA PHE A 127 22.34 13.25 5.75
C PHE A 127 22.85 13.59 7.15
N ALA A 128 21.94 13.98 8.04
CA ALA A 128 22.22 14.11 9.46
C ALA A 128 22.61 12.73 10.02
N THR A 129 23.75 12.68 10.72
CA THR A 129 24.26 11.46 11.38
C THR A 129 23.27 11.02 12.47
N ALA A 130 22.32 10.16 12.08
CA ALA A 130 21.42 9.49 13.00
C ALA A 130 22.18 8.34 13.70
N ASP A 131 21.77 8.02 14.94
CA ASP A 131 22.22 6.86 15.69
C ASP A 131 22.17 5.58 14.81
N GLU A 132 23.27 4.81 14.75
CA GLU A 132 23.41 3.64 13.85
C GLU A 132 22.25 2.64 14.02
N ALA A 133 21.71 2.53 15.23
CA ALA A 133 20.55 1.70 15.53
C ALA A 133 19.27 2.20 14.83
N ASP A 134 19.12 3.51 14.68
CA ASP A 134 17.98 4.12 14.00
C ASP A 134 18.10 4.01 12.49
N GLU A 135 19.30 4.17 11.94
CA GLU A 135 19.56 3.97 10.51
C GLU A 135 19.27 2.52 10.09
N ARG A 136 19.74 1.52 10.86
CA ARG A 136 19.43 0.10 10.61
C ARG A 136 17.94 -0.20 10.63
N ARG A 137 17.19 0.37 11.58
CA ARG A 137 15.73 0.22 11.64
C ARG A 137 15.05 0.81 10.40
N ARG A 138 15.49 1.99 9.94
CA ARG A 138 14.96 2.61 8.71
C ARG A 138 15.23 1.76 7.48
N VAL A 139 16.44 1.22 7.35
CA VAL A 139 16.81 0.32 6.24
C VAL A 139 15.91 -0.91 6.24
N LEU A 140 15.74 -1.58 7.39
CA LEU A 140 14.87 -2.76 7.52
C LEU A 140 13.42 -2.43 7.22
N ALA A 141 12.90 -1.30 7.72
CA ALA A 141 11.53 -0.86 7.43
C ALA A 141 11.32 -0.63 5.92
N ALA A 142 12.27 0.03 5.26
CA ALA A 142 12.22 0.23 3.82
C ALA A 142 12.30 -1.09 3.03
N ILE A 143 13.04 -2.09 3.51
CA ILE A 143 13.08 -3.43 2.91
C ILE A 143 11.73 -4.13 3.06
N ILE A 144 11.14 -4.09 4.27
CA ILE A 144 9.84 -4.71 4.54
C ILE A 144 8.76 -4.09 3.64
N GLN A 145 8.74 -2.75 3.55
CA GLN A 145 7.79 -2.03 2.70
C GLN A 145 7.91 -2.42 1.22
N ARG A 146 9.13 -2.47 0.68
CA ARG A 146 9.39 -2.83 -0.73
C ARG A 146 9.04 -4.27 -1.06
N ARG A 147 9.23 -5.19 -0.11
CA ARG A 147 8.89 -6.61 -0.27
C ARG A 147 7.40 -6.88 -0.46
N GLY A 148 6.57 -5.87 -0.23
CA GLY A 148 5.12 -5.96 -0.27
C GLY A 148 4.57 -6.69 0.96
N GLN A 149 3.25 -6.81 0.99
CA GLN A 149 2.56 -7.17 2.21
C GLN A 149 2.92 -8.58 2.71
N PRO A 150 3.37 -8.86 3.96
CA PRO A 150 3.74 -10.20 4.41
C PRO A 150 2.77 -11.32 4.08
N SER A 151 1.46 -11.10 4.20
CA SER A 151 0.45 -12.12 3.89
C SER A 151 0.35 -12.40 2.37
N PHE A 152 0.29 -11.33 1.57
CA PHE A 152 0.27 -11.39 0.11
C PHE A 152 1.57 -11.98 -0.45
N ARG A 153 2.72 -11.52 0.06
CA ARG A 153 4.04 -12.03 -0.25
C ARG A 153 4.17 -13.51 0.05
N LYS A 154 3.71 -13.96 1.23
CA LYS A 154 3.74 -15.38 1.60
C LYS A 154 2.92 -16.22 0.60
N SER A 155 1.76 -15.70 0.18
CA SER A 155 0.89 -16.36 -0.79
C SER A 155 1.54 -16.45 -2.18
N LEU A 156 2.21 -15.39 -2.62
CA LEU A 156 2.97 -15.36 -3.88
C LEU A 156 4.23 -16.26 -3.82
N LEU A 157 4.96 -16.26 -2.72
CA LEU A 157 6.10 -17.18 -2.51
C LEU A 157 5.67 -18.64 -2.64
N ALA A 158 4.51 -19.00 -2.09
CA ALA A 158 3.96 -20.34 -2.24
C ALA A 158 3.53 -20.63 -3.68
N ALA A 159 2.81 -19.69 -4.33
CA ALA A 159 2.29 -19.87 -5.68
C ALA A 159 3.39 -20.02 -6.75
N TYR A 160 4.46 -19.23 -6.64
CA TYR A 160 5.57 -19.20 -7.60
C TYR A 160 6.76 -20.09 -7.18
N GLY A 161 6.63 -20.89 -6.12
CA GLY A 161 7.71 -21.77 -5.64
C GLY A 161 8.97 -21.00 -5.24
N SER A 162 8.80 -19.80 -4.68
CA SER A 162 9.88 -18.87 -4.31
C SER A 162 10.82 -18.51 -5.46
N ARG A 163 10.29 -18.39 -6.67
CA ARG A 163 11.03 -17.95 -7.86
C ARG A 163 10.40 -16.72 -8.49
N CYS A 164 11.23 -15.82 -8.99
CA CYS A 164 10.78 -14.68 -9.80
C CYS A 164 10.02 -15.18 -11.03
N ALA A 165 8.82 -14.65 -11.27
CA ALA A 165 7.95 -15.03 -12.36
C ALA A 165 8.56 -14.72 -13.75
N MET A 166 9.42 -13.70 -13.83
CA MET A 166 10.03 -13.25 -15.08
C MET A 166 11.46 -13.79 -15.29
N THR A 167 12.26 -13.87 -14.22
CA THR A 167 13.69 -14.19 -14.33
C THR A 167 14.06 -15.56 -13.79
N GLY A 168 13.17 -16.23 -13.04
CA GLY A 168 13.46 -17.52 -12.39
C GLY A 168 14.39 -17.43 -11.18
N CYS A 169 14.85 -16.24 -10.79
CA CYS A 169 15.68 -16.01 -9.60
C CYS A 169 15.02 -16.61 -8.34
N ASP A 170 15.77 -17.43 -7.59
CA ASP A 170 15.32 -18.14 -6.39
C ASP A 170 15.85 -17.56 -5.07
N VAL A 171 16.49 -16.39 -5.13
CA VAL A 171 16.94 -15.68 -3.94
C VAL A 171 15.74 -14.96 -3.31
N ALA A 172 15.05 -15.62 -2.38
CA ALA A 172 13.83 -15.11 -1.75
C ALA A 172 13.98 -13.67 -1.20
N ASP A 173 15.15 -13.31 -0.70
CA ASP A 173 15.42 -11.97 -0.17
C ASP A 173 15.48 -10.86 -1.24
N ALA A 174 15.71 -11.22 -2.50
CA ALA A 174 15.70 -10.33 -3.65
C ALA A 174 14.32 -10.26 -4.34
N LEU A 175 13.36 -11.08 -3.91
CA LEU A 175 12.01 -11.11 -4.46
C LEU A 175 11.11 -10.12 -3.74
N GLU A 176 10.12 -9.59 -4.45
CA GLU A 176 9.13 -8.62 -4.01
C GLU A 176 7.76 -9.02 -4.54
N ALA A 177 6.72 -8.75 -3.75
CA ALA A 177 5.34 -8.98 -4.14
C ALA A 177 4.84 -7.77 -4.93
N ALA A 178 4.75 -7.92 -6.25
CA ALA A 178 4.29 -6.88 -7.16
C ALA A 178 2.79 -7.03 -7.45
N HIS A 179 2.05 -5.93 -7.37
CA HIS A 179 0.67 -5.90 -7.86
C HIS A 179 0.66 -5.60 -9.36
N ILE A 180 -0.18 -6.30 -10.12
CA ILE A 180 -0.33 -6.05 -11.56
C ILE A 180 -1.15 -4.78 -11.81
N ARG A 181 -2.27 -4.64 -11.09
CA ARG A 181 -3.07 -3.41 -11.03
C ARG A 181 -2.94 -2.76 -9.64
N PRO A 182 -2.91 -1.42 -9.56
CA PRO A 182 -2.92 -0.69 -8.30
C PRO A 182 -4.04 -1.15 -7.36
N TYR A 183 -3.73 -1.18 -6.07
CA TYR A 183 -4.68 -1.55 -5.01
C TYR A 183 -5.94 -0.69 -5.06
N SER A 184 -7.11 -1.33 -5.08
CA SER A 184 -8.42 -0.68 -5.09
C SER A 184 -9.39 -1.23 -4.02
N GLY A 185 -8.85 -1.80 -2.94
CA GLY A 185 -9.59 -2.46 -1.85
C GLY A 185 -9.35 -3.98 -1.77
N GLN A 186 -10.12 -4.68 -0.93
CA GLN A 186 -9.91 -6.10 -0.58
C GLN A 186 -9.82 -7.08 -1.78
N SER A 187 -10.44 -6.77 -2.91
CA SER A 187 -10.39 -7.62 -4.12
C SER A 187 -9.04 -7.59 -4.84
N SER A 188 -8.13 -6.69 -4.49
CA SER A 188 -6.84 -6.52 -5.19
C SER A 188 -5.67 -7.30 -4.57
N ASN A 189 -5.87 -7.93 -3.40
CA ASN A 189 -4.89 -8.80 -2.72
C ASN A 189 -5.03 -10.29 -3.09
N MET A 190 -5.52 -10.58 -4.30
CA MET A 190 -5.56 -11.94 -4.83
C MET A 190 -4.23 -12.28 -5.50
N VAL A 191 -3.78 -13.55 -5.38
CA VAL A 191 -2.59 -14.06 -6.09
C VAL A 191 -2.69 -13.81 -7.60
N SER A 192 -3.91 -13.83 -8.16
CA SER A 192 -4.18 -13.53 -9.56
C SER A 192 -3.95 -12.06 -9.96
N ASN A 193 -3.91 -11.12 -9.02
CA ASN A 193 -3.47 -9.74 -9.24
C ASN A 193 -2.00 -9.51 -8.83
N GLY A 194 -1.24 -10.58 -8.60
CA GLY A 194 0.11 -10.52 -8.09
C GLY A 194 1.14 -11.27 -8.94
N LEU A 195 2.33 -10.69 -9.03
CA LEU A 195 3.53 -11.35 -9.55
C LEU A 195 4.60 -11.34 -8.46
N LEU A 196 5.32 -12.45 -8.31
CA LEU A 196 6.54 -12.47 -7.50
C LEU A 196 7.71 -12.07 -8.39
N LEU A 197 8.30 -10.90 -8.17
CA LEU A 197 9.33 -10.35 -9.06
C LEU A 197 10.63 -10.08 -8.33
N ARG A 198 11.76 -10.12 -9.02
CA ARG A 198 13.03 -9.63 -8.49
C ARG A 198 12.96 -8.10 -8.40
N ALA A 199 13.53 -7.49 -7.35
CA ALA A 199 13.36 -6.06 -7.04
C ALA A 199 13.65 -5.09 -8.21
N ASP A 200 14.70 -5.36 -8.99
CA ASP A 200 15.03 -4.59 -10.20
C ASP A 200 13.94 -4.71 -11.27
N VAL A 201 13.48 -5.92 -11.54
CA VAL A 201 12.41 -6.20 -12.52
C VAL A 201 11.07 -5.67 -12.05
N HIS A 202 10.77 -5.74 -10.75
CA HIS A 202 9.60 -5.10 -10.15
C HIS A 202 9.61 -3.59 -10.42
N THR A 203 10.74 -2.93 -10.18
CA THR A 203 10.89 -1.50 -10.48
C THR A 203 10.64 -1.21 -11.96
N LEU A 204 11.21 -2.01 -12.87
CA LEU A 204 10.98 -1.84 -14.31
C LEU A 204 9.51 -2.08 -14.71
N PHE A 205 8.83 -3.01 -14.04
CA PHE A 205 7.44 -3.33 -14.27
C PHE A 205 6.52 -2.17 -13.82
N ASP A 206 6.77 -1.61 -12.65
CA ASP A 206 6.04 -0.45 -12.12
C ASP A 206 6.28 0.82 -12.94
N LEU A 207 7.47 0.93 -13.55
CA LEU A 207 7.82 1.98 -14.49
C LEU A 207 7.23 1.78 -15.90
N TYR A 208 6.50 0.69 -16.12
CA TYR A 208 5.95 0.31 -17.42
C TYR A 208 7.03 0.15 -18.50
N LEU A 209 8.25 -0.25 -18.12
CA LEU A 209 9.35 -0.52 -19.06
C LEU A 209 9.42 -1.99 -19.46
N ILE A 210 8.87 -2.89 -18.65
CA ILE A 210 8.64 -4.30 -18.96
C ILE A 210 7.17 -4.62 -18.69
N SER A 211 6.57 -5.43 -19.56
CA SER A 211 5.19 -5.88 -19.44
C SER A 211 5.06 -7.33 -19.89
N VAL A 212 3.84 -7.87 -19.83
CA VAL A 212 3.51 -9.20 -20.31
C VAL A 212 2.33 -9.07 -21.27
N ASP A 213 2.48 -9.59 -22.49
CA ASP A 213 1.39 -9.70 -23.45
C ASP A 213 0.29 -10.62 -22.85
N PRO A 214 -0.94 -10.12 -22.66
CA PRO A 214 -2.02 -10.89 -22.03
C PRO A 214 -2.49 -12.08 -22.88
N ALA A 215 -2.28 -12.07 -24.19
CA ALA A 215 -2.70 -13.14 -25.09
C ALA A 215 -1.65 -14.26 -25.18
N SER A 216 -0.36 -13.88 -25.29
CA SER A 216 0.73 -14.86 -25.45
C SER A 216 1.44 -15.23 -24.15
N LEU A 217 1.21 -14.48 -23.06
CA LEU A 217 1.93 -14.56 -21.78
C LEU A 217 3.46 -14.46 -21.94
N ARG A 218 3.91 -13.71 -22.94
CA ARG A 218 5.32 -13.44 -23.19
C ARG A 218 5.68 -12.05 -22.68
N MET A 219 6.89 -11.92 -22.14
CA MET A 219 7.41 -10.63 -21.71
C MET A 219 7.69 -9.74 -22.91
N CYS A 220 7.28 -8.48 -22.81
CA CYS A 220 7.53 -7.42 -23.77
C CYS A 220 8.35 -6.33 -23.08
N LEU A 221 9.35 -5.77 -23.75
CA LEU A 221 10.21 -4.73 -23.18
C LEU A 221 10.16 -3.45 -24.01
N ALA A 222 10.32 -2.32 -23.31
CA ALA A 222 10.56 -1.03 -23.93
C ALA A 222 11.80 -1.07 -24.84
N PRO A 223 11.81 -0.36 -25.98
CA PRO A 223 12.94 -0.35 -26.91
C PRO A 223 14.30 -0.02 -26.26
N GLU A 224 14.28 0.79 -25.21
CA GLU A 224 15.45 1.19 -24.42
C GLU A 224 16.05 0.01 -23.64
N LEU A 225 15.22 -0.89 -23.11
CA LEU A 225 15.67 -2.08 -22.36
C LEU A 225 16.18 -3.20 -23.26
N ARG A 226 15.68 -3.32 -24.51
CA ARG A 226 16.07 -4.40 -25.43
C ARG A 226 17.57 -4.46 -25.73
N ARG A 227 18.28 -3.33 -25.61
CA ARG A 227 19.74 -3.22 -25.83
C ARG A 227 20.57 -3.36 -24.56
N SER A 228 19.92 -3.59 -23.42
CA SER A 228 20.57 -3.78 -22.12
C SER A 228 20.66 -5.26 -21.75
N SER A 229 21.20 -5.57 -20.57
CA SER A 229 21.17 -6.92 -20.01
C SER A 229 19.76 -7.49 -19.83
N TYR A 230 18.73 -6.66 -19.77
CA TYR A 230 17.33 -7.11 -19.70
C TYR A 230 16.79 -7.61 -21.03
N GLY A 231 17.44 -7.32 -22.16
CA GLY A 231 16.98 -7.74 -23.50
C GLY A 231 16.79 -9.25 -23.63
N GLU A 232 17.50 -10.05 -22.83
CA GLU A 232 17.31 -11.50 -22.75
C GLU A 232 15.92 -11.93 -22.25
N LEU A 233 15.15 -11.03 -21.64
CA LEU A 233 13.78 -11.30 -21.17
C LEU A 233 12.75 -11.15 -22.29
N GLU A 234 13.07 -10.45 -23.38
CA GLU A 234 12.14 -10.23 -24.49
C GLU A 234 11.66 -11.56 -25.09
N GLY A 235 10.34 -11.71 -25.20
CA GLY A 235 9.68 -12.88 -25.76
C GLY A 235 9.75 -14.13 -24.89
N LYS A 236 10.46 -14.14 -23.75
CA LYS A 236 10.43 -15.27 -22.80
C LYS A 236 9.04 -15.39 -22.16
N ALA A 237 8.63 -16.61 -21.84
CA ALA A 237 7.33 -16.87 -21.22
C ALA A 237 7.34 -16.47 -19.75
N LEU A 238 6.25 -15.86 -19.28
CA LEU A 238 5.99 -15.65 -17.86
C LEU A 238 5.80 -17.00 -17.17
N ALA A 239 6.40 -17.19 -15.99
CA ALA A 239 6.18 -18.39 -15.20
C ALA A 239 4.71 -18.46 -14.74
N ILE A 240 4.12 -19.64 -14.88
CA ILE A 240 2.73 -19.91 -14.48
C ILE A 240 2.77 -20.64 -13.13
N PRO A 241 2.05 -20.16 -12.11
CA PRO A 241 1.89 -20.88 -10.84
C PRO A 241 1.36 -22.30 -11.03
N ALA A 242 1.73 -23.21 -10.13
CA ALA A 242 1.35 -24.62 -10.22
C ALA A 242 -0.18 -24.86 -10.15
N SER A 243 -0.92 -23.92 -9.57
CA SER A 243 -2.38 -23.98 -9.44
C SER A 243 -3.06 -23.03 -10.43
N VAL A 244 -3.99 -23.55 -11.24
CA VAL A 244 -4.69 -22.79 -12.29
C VAL A 244 -5.47 -21.58 -11.74
N GLY A 245 -5.99 -21.65 -10.51
CA GLY A 245 -6.69 -20.54 -9.86
C GLY A 245 -5.78 -19.43 -9.31
N GLN A 246 -4.47 -19.59 -9.42
CA GLN A 246 -3.46 -18.63 -8.94
C GLN A 246 -2.72 -17.94 -10.08
N THR A 247 -3.09 -18.23 -11.33
CA THR A 247 -2.47 -17.58 -12.49
C THR A 247 -2.81 -16.09 -12.52
N ALA A 248 -1.88 -15.31 -13.07
CA ALA A 248 -2.10 -13.88 -13.29
C ALA A 248 -3.35 -13.67 -14.14
N ASN A 249 -4.25 -12.82 -13.67
CA ASN A 249 -5.51 -12.52 -14.34
C ASN A 249 -5.22 -11.78 -15.67
N PRO A 250 -5.68 -12.31 -16.82
CA PRO A 250 -5.48 -11.68 -18.12
C PRO A 250 -5.96 -10.24 -18.19
N ASP A 251 -7.06 -9.89 -17.52
CA ASP A 251 -7.55 -8.50 -17.48
C ASP A 251 -6.57 -7.59 -16.74
N CYS A 252 -5.96 -8.08 -15.66
CA CYS A 252 -4.95 -7.34 -14.91
C CYS A 252 -3.74 -7.07 -15.79
N LEU A 253 -3.23 -8.12 -16.47
CA LEU A 253 -2.13 -8.00 -17.42
C LEU A 253 -2.46 -7.05 -18.57
N ALA A 254 -3.66 -7.15 -19.16
CA ALA A 254 -4.09 -6.29 -20.26
C ALA A 254 -4.14 -4.81 -19.87
N TRP A 255 -4.55 -4.51 -18.63
CA TRP A 255 -4.50 -3.14 -18.12
C TRP A 255 -3.08 -2.63 -17.92
N HIS A 256 -2.20 -3.45 -17.32
CA HIS A 256 -0.80 -3.05 -17.13
C HIS A 256 -0.12 -2.82 -18.48
N HIS A 257 -0.38 -3.73 -19.42
CA HIS A 257 0.09 -3.65 -20.80
C HIS A 257 -0.38 -2.37 -21.51
N SER A 258 -1.62 -1.93 -21.28
CA SER A 258 -2.13 -0.68 -21.87
C SER A 258 -1.51 0.60 -21.29
N GLN A 259 -0.81 0.52 -20.14
CA GLN A 259 -0.04 1.65 -19.61
C GLN A 259 1.32 1.82 -20.32
N CYS A 260 1.77 0.81 -21.07
CA CYS A 260 3.05 0.82 -21.76
C CYS A 260 2.93 1.56 -23.10
N SER A 261 3.46 2.79 -23.17
CA SER A 261 3.33 3.67 -24.35
C SER A 261 4.12 3.23 -25.60
N TRP A 262 4.88 2.13 -25.50
CA TRP A 262 5.81 1.64 -26.52
C TRP A 262 5.36 0.32 -27.14
N VAL A 263 4.19 -0.17 -26.75
CA VAL A 263 3.57 -1.38 -27.30
C VAL A 263 2.66 -1.05 -28.47
#